data_AF-A0A1H7ZXB7-F1
#
_entry.id   AF-A0A1H7ZXB7-F1
#
_cell.length_a   1.000
_cell.length_b   1.000
_cell.length_c   1.000
_cell.angle_alpha   90.00
_cell.angle_beta   90.00
_cell.angle_gamma   90.00
#
_symmetry.space_group_name_H-M   'P 1'
#
loop_
_entity.id
_entity.type
_entity.pdbx_description
1 polymer ?
#
loop_
_entity_poly.entity_id
_entity_poly.type
_entity_poly.pdbx_seq_one_letter_code
_entity_poly.pdbx_strand_id
1 'polypeptide(L)' 'MNADSVACLLINQDRKPVIGIKPKGRRIVPLKLCFQFVEDQTEGIEQLELWAQASHVKITKGFFMRWL' A
#
# COMPACT_ATOMS: atom_id res chain seq x y z
N MET A 1 3.22 5.91 -12.18
CA MET A 1 2.80 4.50 -12.00
C MET A 1 1.30 4.47 -12.22
N ASN A 2 0.77 3.55 -13.04
CA ASN A 2 -0.68 3.42 -13.28
C ASN A 2 -1.26 2.34 -12.35
N ALA A 3 -2.53 2.43 -11.98
CA ALA A 3 -3.23 1.43 -11.17
C ALA A 3 -3.10 0.01 -11.74
N ASP A 4 -3.14 -0.14 -13.07
CA ASP A 4 -2.97 -1.43 -13.75
C ASP A 4 -1.62 -2.11 -13.49
N SER A 5 -0.61 -1.35 -13.08
CA SER A 5 0.72 -1.88 -12.73
C SER A 5 0.84 -2.29 -11.26
N VAL A 6 -0.17 -2.02 -10.44
CA VAL A 6 -0.22 -2.37 -9.02
C VAL A 6 -0.84 -3.76 -8.86
N ALA A 7 -0.12 -4.65 -8.18
CA ALA A 7 -0.63 -5.97 -7.83
C ALA A 7 -1.50 -5.91 -6.56
N CYS A 8 -1.02 -5.20 -5.54
CA CYS A 8 -1.74 -4.96 -4.31
C CYS A 8 -1.13 -3.82 -3.50
N LEU A 9 -1.92 -3.30 -2.56
CA LEU A 9 -1.44 -2.51 -1.43
C LEU A 9 -1.22 -3.42 -0.21
N LEU A 10 -0.18 -3.13 0.54
CA LEU A 10 0.16 -3.80 1.79
C LEU A 10 0.17 -2.76 2.91
N ILE A 11 -0.56 -3.01 4.00
CA ILE A 11 -0.66 -2.09 5.14
C ILE A 11 -0.30 -2.88 6.41
N ASN A 12 0.76 -2.50 7.12
CA ASN A 12 1.10 -3.14 8.40
C ASN A 12 0.11 -2.73 9.51
N GLN A 13 0.08 -3.50 10.60
CA GLN A 13 -0.85 -3.30 11.73
C GLN A 13 -0.23 -2.43 12.84
N ASP A 14 0.58 -1.44 12.46
CA ASP A 14 1.28 -0.58 13.42
C ASP A 14 0.45 0.67 13.76
N ARG A 15 0.72 1.28 14.92
CA ARG A 15 0.10 2.56 15.32
C ARG A 15 0.34 3.70 14.32
N LYS A 16 1.42 3.61 13.53
CA LYS A 16 1.71 4.46 12.38
C LYS A 16 1.95 3.53 11.18
N PRO A 17 0.89 3.19 10.44
CA PRO A 17 1.00 2.17 9.42
C PRO A 17 1.81 2.69 8.23
N VAL A 18 2.72 1.84 7.76
CA VAL A 18 3.41 1.95 6.49
C VAL A 18 2.59 1.24 5.43
N ILE A 19 2.34 1.97 4.35
CA ILE A 19 1.70 1.49 3.15
C ILE A 19 2.78 1.13 2.14
N GLY A 20 2.70 -0.08 1.59
CA GLY A 20 3.55 -0.53 0.50
C GLY A 20 2.74 -0.74 -0.77
N ILE A 21 3.20 -0.16 -1.89
CA ILE A 21 2.63 -0.43 -3.22
C ILE A 21 3.45 -1.55 -3.86
N LYS A 22 2.85 -2.73 -4.03
CA LYS A 22 3.50 -3.87 -4.69
C LYS A 22 3.22 -3.83 -6.19
N PRO A 23 4.24 -3.67 -7.05
CA PRO A 23 4.04 -3.76 -8.50
C PRO A 23 3.76 -5.20 -8.96
N LYS A 24 3.04 -5.35 -10.06
CA LYS A 24 2.92 -6.63 -10.77
C LYS A 24 4.31 -7.12 -11.21
N GLY A 25 4.52 -8.43 -11.17
CA GLY A 25 5.81 -9.06 -11.52
C GLY A 25 6.91 -8.90 -10.46
N ARG A 26 6.66 -8.24 -9.33
CA ARG A 26 7.63 -8.11 -8.22
C ARG A 26 7.21 -8.99 -7.03
N ARG A 27 8.18 -9.69 -6.43
CA ARG A 27 7.93 -10.54 -5.25
C ARG A 27 7.87 -9.73 -3.95
N ILE A 28 8.70 -8.69 -3.82
CA ILE A 28 8.89 -7.84 -2.63
C ILE A 28 8.51 -6.39 -2.96
N VAL A 29 8.05 -5.63 -1.97
CA VAL A 29 7.74 -4.20 -2.12
C VAL A 29 9.05 -3.40 -2.21
N PRO A 30 9.28 -2.62 -3.28
CA PRO A 30 10.42 -1.70 -3.33
C PRO A 30 10.30 -0.63 -2.25
N LEU A 31 11.38 -0.30 -1.54
CA LEU A 31 11.36 0.65 -0.44
C LEU A 31 10.86 2.04 -0.87
N LYS A 32 11.24 2.48 -2.08
CA LYS A 32 10.77 3.74 -2.68
C LYS A 32 9.26 3.80 -2.94
N LEU A 33 8.57 2.67 -2.85
CA LEU A 33 7.11 2.55 -2.99
C LEU A 33 6.44 2.30 -1.63
N CYS A 34 7.15 2.57 -0.54
CA CYS A 34 6.61 2.58 0.81
C CYS A 34 6.41 4.03 1.27
N PHE A 35 5.30 4.30 1.94
CA PHE A 35 5.01 5.63 2.50
C PHE A 35 4.18 5.51 3.78
N GLN A 36 4.09 6.61 4.51
CA GLN A 36 3.21 6.78 5.68
C GLN A 36 2.47 8.09 5.51
N PHE A 37 1.25 8.17 6.01
CA PHE A 37 0.57 9.44 6.16
C PHE A 37 1.16 10.21 7.35
N VAL A 38 1.49 11.48 7.12
CA VAL A 38 2.09 12.36 8.13
C VAL A 38 1.03 12.75 9.18
N GLU A 39 -0.18 13.04 8.71
CA GLU A 39 -1.36 13.45 9.47
C GLU A 39 -2.59 12.65 8.98
N ASP A 40 -3.70 12.72 9.71
CA ASP A 40 -5.01 12.16 9.32
C ASP A 40 -4.96 10.71 8.81
N GLN A 41 -4.21 9.85 9.52
CA GLN A 41 -3.97 8.47 9.08
C GLN A 41 -5.25 7.69 8.81
N THR A 42 -6.29 7.88 9.63
CA THR A 42 -7.58 7.20 9.44
C THR A 42 -8.23 7.60 8.13
N GLU A 43 -8.36 8.91 7.87
CA GLU A 43 -8.96 9.44 6.64
C GLU A 43 -8.11 9.07 5.41
N GLY A 44 -6.78 9.19 5.52
CA GLY A 44 -5.87 8.80 4.44
C GLY A 44 -5.96 7.32 4.07
N ILE A 45 -6.09 6.44 5.06
CA ILE A 45 -6.29 5.00 4.83
C ILE A 45 -7.67 4.75 4.21
N GLU A 46 -8.73 5.41 4.69
CA GLU A 46 -10.08 5.26 4.12
C GLU A 46 -10.12 5.67 2.64
N GLN A 47 -9.55 6.82 2.30
CA GLN A 47 -9.45 7.28 0.90
C GLN A 47 -8.62 6.31 0.04
N LEU A 48 -7.56 5.74 0.61
CA LEU A 48 -6.75 4.74 -0.08
C LEU A 48 -7.52 3.43 -0.30
N GLU A 49 -8.34 3.00 0.66
CA GLU A 49 -9.23 1.84 0.53
C GLU A 49 -10.28 2.05 -0.57
N LEU A 50 -10.89 3.24 -0.62
CA LEU A 50 -11.82 3.63 -1.68
C LEU A 50 -11.17 3.63 -3.07
N TRP A 51 -9.98 4.21 -3.19
CA TRP A 51 -9.22 4.20 -4.45
C TRP A 51 -8.90 2.77 -4.91
N ALA A 52 -8.47 1.91 -3.98
CA ALA A 52 -8.11 0.53 -4.30
C ALA A 52 -9.34 -0.26 -4.74
N GLN A 53 -10.49 -0.06 -4.09
CA GLN A 53 -11.76 -0.66 -4.50
C GLN A 53 -12.16 -0.23 -5.91
N ALA A 54 -12.17 1.08 -6.19
CA ALA A 54 -12.51 1.61 -7.52
C ALA A 54 -11.56 1.10 -8.61
N SER A 55 -10.29 0.90 -8.27
CA SER A 55 -9.23 0.43 -9.18
C SER A 55 -9.10 -1.10 -9.23
N HIS A 56 -9.94 -1.85 -8.51
CA HIS A 56 -9.84 -3.32 -8.37
C HIS A 56 -8.46 -3.80 -7.88
N VAL A 57 -7.79 -2.98 -7.06
CA VAL A 57 -6.50 -3.31 -6.44
C VAL A 57 -6.76 -3.95 -5.08
N LYS A 58 -6.21 -5.14 -4.87
CA LYS A 58 -6.32 -5.84 -3.57
C LYS A 58 -5.57 -5.11 -2.47
N ILE A 59 -6.13 -5.09 -1.26
CA ILE A 59 -5.45 -4.68 -0.04
C ILE A 59 -5.14 -5.91 0.81
N THR A 60 -3.94 -5.97 1.38
CA THR A 60 -3.54 -7.00 2.35
C THR A 60 -3.01 -6.31 3.60
N LYS A 61 -3.63 -6.60 4.75
CA LYS A 61 -3.21 -6.07 6.06
C LYS A 61 -2.27 -7.07 6.74
N GLY A 62 -1.17 -6.60 7.32
CA GLY A 62 -0.19 -7.41 8.03
C GLY A 62 1.27 -7.11 7.66
N PHE A 63 2.19 -7.94 8.16
CA PHE A 63 3.62 -7.80 7.87
C PHE A 63 3.92 -7.99 6.38
N PHE A 64 4.86 -7.20 5.85
CA PHE A 64 5.40 -7.38 4.51
C PHE A 64 6.88 -7.02 4.42
N MET A 65 7.60 -7.74 3.56
CA MET A 65 9.02 -7.49 3.29
C MET A 65 9.20 -6.29 2.34
N ARG A 66 10.27 -5.54 2.56
CA ARG A 66 10.70 -4.38 1.76
C ARG A 66 12.12 -4.60 1.25
N TRP A 67 12.43 -4.09 0.06
CA TRP A 67 13.76 -4.24 -0.57
C TRP A 67 14.33 -2.88 -1.00
N LEU A 68 15.63 -2.66 -0.75
CA LEU A 68 16.42 -1.47 -1.09
C LEU A 68 16.73 -1.40 -2.60
#